data_AF-A0A3M1AEU5-F1
#
_entry.id   AF-A0A3M1AEU5-F1
#
_cell.length_a   1.000
_cell.length_b   1.000
_cell.length_c   1.000
_cell.angle_alpha   90.00
_cell.angle_beta   90.00
_cell.angle_gamma   90.00
#
_symmetry.space_group_name_H-M   'P 1'
#
loop_
_entity.id
_entity.type
_entity.pdbx_description
1 polymer ?
#
loop_
_entity_poly.entity_id
_entity_poly.type
_entity_poly.pdbx_seq_one_letter_code
_entity_poly.pdbx_strand_id
1 'polypeptide(L)'
;MQNSLPALSIVIGAARSGKSALAERLVTGSGLAPVYVATAEAGDDSEMGARIAAHKARRGGNWREVEAGRNLAEALATAKEGEVVLIDCIMLWLTGVLLAGEPLDAAEEELFAALRRCPAPVVAVTGEVGAGIVPDNALARRFRDA
;
A
#
# COMPACT_ATOMS: atom_id res chain seq x y z
N MET A 1 24.15 5.95 9.79
CA MET A 1 23.33 7.16 9.64
C MET A 1 21.89 6.71 9.71
N GLN A 2 21.14 7.15 10.72
CA GLN A 2 19.72 6.84 10.84
C GLN A 2 18.99 7.73 9.83
N ASN A 3 18.54 7.16 8.72
CA ASN A 3 17.78 7.91 7.73
C ASN A 3 16.41 8.22 8.33
N SER A 4 16.20 9.48 8.73
CA SER A 4 14.87 9.96 9.11
C SER A 4 14.01 9.97 7.85
N LEU A 5 12.96 9.13 7.81
CA LEU A 5 11.97 9.14 6.74
C LEU A 5 11.01 10.33 6.95
N PRO A 6 10.58 11.00 5.87
CA PRO A 6 9.49 11.98 5.96
C PRO A 6 8.18 11.29 6.36
N ALA A 7 7.20 12.07 6.83
CA ALA A 7 5.90 11.57 7.26
C ALA A 7 5.21 10.69 6.19
N LEU A 8 5.36 11.05 4.91
CA LEU A 8 4.90 10.25 3.77
C LEU A 8 6.00 10.16 2.72
N SER A 9 6.32 8.94 2.30
CA SER A 9 7.17 8.62 1.15
C SER A 9 6.36 7.80 0.15
N ILE A 10 6.41 8.17 -1.13
CA ILE A 10 5.71 7.45 -2.20
C ILE A 10 6.74 6.74 -3.09
N VAL A 11 6.55 5.44 -3.29
CA VAL A 11 7.36 4.62 -4.20
C VAL A 11 6.49 4.23 -5.39
N ILE A 12 6.73 4.86 -6.54
CA ILE A 12 5.99 4.66 -7.77
C ILE A 12 6.83 3.96 -8.84
N GLY A 13 6.17 3.17 -9.70
CA GLY A 13 6.78 2.64 -10.91
C GLY A 13 5.95 1.57 -11.60
N ALA A 14 6.41 1.14 -12.77
CA ALA A 14 5.75 0.13 -13.59
C ALA A 14 5.58 -1.23 -12.87
N ALA A 15 4.77 -2.12 -13.45
CA ALA A 15 4.66 -3.50 -12.98
C ALA A 15 6.04 -4.20 -13.00
N ARG A 16 6.35 -4.97 -11.96
CA ARG A 16 7.61 -5.73 -11.82
C ARG A 16 8.91 -4.88 -11.88
N SER A 17 8.84 -3.57 -11.65
CA SER A 17 10.01 -2.67 -11.62
C SER A 17 10.89 -2.77 -10.37
N GLY A 18 10.50 -3.58 -9.38
CA GLY A 18 11.23 -3.71 -8.10
C GLY A 18 10.84 -2.67 -7.03
N LYS A 19 9.76 -1.89 -7.24
CA LYS A 19 9.29 -0.87 -6.28
C LYS A 19 9.01 -1.41 -4.86
N SER A 20 8.36 -2.57 -4.73
CA SER A 20 8.12 -3.20 -3.43
C SER A 20 9.42 -3.53 -2.69
N ALA A 21 10.43 -4.03 -3.41
CA ALA A 21 11.74 -4.33 -2.81
C ALA A 21 12.49 -3.05 -2.40
N LEU A 22 12.33 -1.95 -3.14
CA LEU A 22 12.86 -0.64 -2.72
C LEU A 22 12.17 -0.13 -1.46
N ALA A 23 10.84 -0.20 -1.40
CA ALA A 23 10.05 0.24 -0.26
C ALA A 23 10.39 -0.56 1.02
N GLU A 24 10.53 -1.88 0.92
CA GLU A 24 10.97 -2.73 2.03
C GLU A 24 12.37 -2.35 2.54
N ARG A 25 13.31 -2.00 1.64
CA ARG A 25 14.65 -1.52 2.03
C ARG A 25 14.60 -0.17 2.73
N LEU A 26 13.72 0.75 2.31
CA LEU A 26 13.54 2.04 2.98
C LEU A 26 13.04 1.85 4.41
N VAL A 27 12.05 0.97 4.57
CA VAL A 27 11.46 0.63 5.87
C VAL A 27 12.47 -0.04 6.79
N THR A 28 13.10 -1.12 6.33
CA THR A 28 14.08 -1.88 7.14
C THR A 28 15.36 -1.10 7.41
N GLY A 29 15.75 -0.17 6.54
CA GLY A 29 16.89 0.72 6.71
C GLY A 29 16.65 1.93 7.63
N SER A 30 15.41 2.20 8.05
CA SER A 30 15.06 3.35 8.88
C SER A 30 15.50 3.21 10.35
N GLY A 31 15.66 1.98 10.83
CA GLY A 31 15.89 1.67 12.24
C GLY A 31 14.63 1.72 13.11
N LEU A 32 13.45 1.92 12.52
CA LEU A 32 12.13 1.88 13.17
C LEU A 32 11.52 0.47 13.09
N ALA A 33 10.56 0.16 13.96
CA ALA A 33 9.86 -1.12 13.95
C ALA A 33 8.91 -1.23 12.73
N PRO A 34 9.08 -2.23 11.85
CA PRO A 34 8.36 -2.25 10.58
C PRO A 34 6.95 -2.83 10.71
N VAL A 35 5.97 -2.14 10.13
CA VAL A 35 4.57 -2.54 10.07
C VAL A 35 4.16 -2.70 8.61
N TYR A 36 3.63 -3.87 8.24
CA TYR A 36 3.12 -4.13 6.90
C TYR A 36 1.60 -4.04 6.90
N VAL A 37 1.05 -3.16 6.07
CA VAL A 37 -0.39 -3.02 5.88
C VAL A 37 -0.78 -3.70 4.58
N ALA A 38 -1.49 -4.82 4.71
CA ALA A 38 -1.97 -5.62 3.58
C ALA A 38 -3.30 -5.06 3.05
N THR A 39 -3.27 -4.51 1.84
CA THR A 39 -4.47 -4.03 1.11
C THR A 39 -5.03 -5.08 0.16
N ALA A 40 -4.28 -6.14 -0.10
CA ALA A 40 -4.76 -7.26 -0.90
C ALA A 40 -5.75 -8.08 -0.07
N GLU A 41 -6.96 -8.25 -0.58
CA GLU A 41 -7.87 -9.27 -0.10
C GLU A 41 -7.47 -10.59 -0.79
N ALA A 42 -7.24 -11.64 -0.01
CA ALA A 42 -7.05 -12.98 -0.55
C ALA A 42 -8.41 -13.48 -1.07
N GLY A 43 -8.78 -13.05 -2.28
CA GLY A 43 -9.88 -13.66 -3.02
C GLY A 43 -9.51 -15.07 -3.50
N ASP A 44 -10.35 -15.67 -4.33
CA ASP A 44 -10.15 -17.03 -4.87
C ASP A 44 -8.98 -17.18 -5.88
N ASP A 45 -8.14 -16.15 -6.02
CA ASP A 45 -7.02 -16.13 -6.97
C ASP A 45 -5.74 -16.73 -6.35
N SER A 46 -5.45 -17.98 -6.75
CA SER A 46 -4.22 -18.69 -6.38
C SER A 46 -2.93 -17.94 -6.74
N GLU A 47 -2.91 -17.10 -7.79
CA GLU A 47 -1.74 -16.30 -8.17
C GLU A 47 -1.49 -15.18 -7.14
N MET A 48 -2.55 -14.54 -6.65
CA MET A 48 -2.48 -13.56 -5.57
C MET A 48 -1.97 -14.22 -4.28
N GLY A 49 -2.48 -15.41 -3.94
CA GLY A 49 -2.01 -16.19 -2.79
C GLY A 49 -0.50 -16.48 -2.84
N ALA A 50 0.00 -16.92 -4.00
CA ALA A 50 1.44 -17.16 -4.20
C ALA A 50 2.28 -15.88 -4.05
N ARG A 51 1.78 -14.74 -4.54
CA ARG A 51 2.45 -13.44 -4.40
C ARG A 51 2.50 -12.97 -2.95
N ILE A 52 1.41 -13.12 -2.20
CA ILE A 52 1.34 -12.81 -0.76
C ILE A 52 2.35 -13.69 0.00
N ALA A 53 2.38 -14.99 -0.28
CA ALA A 53 3.31 -15.92 0.36
C ALA A 53 4.78 -15.55 0.07
N ALA A 54 5.12 -15.20 -1.17
CA ALA A 54 6.45 -14.76 -1.54
C ALA A 54 6.85 -13.45 -0.83
N HIS A 55 5.92 -12.51 -0.65
CA HIS A 55 6.18 -11.27 0.08
C HIS A 55 6.37 -11.53 1.59
N LYS A 56 5.54 -12.38 2.19
CA LYS A 56 5.71 -12.81 3.59
C LYS A 56 7.07 -13.46 3.81
N ALA A 57 7.47 -14.39 2.93
CA ALA A 57 8.75 -15.07 3.01
C ALA A 57 9.94 -14.10 2.89
N ARG A 58 9.85 -13.07 2.04
CA ARG A 58 10.92 -12.07 1.85
C ARG A 58 11.11 -11.14 3.05
N ARG A 59 10.03 -10.75 3.73
CA ARG A 59 10.06 -9.81 4.87
C ARG A 59 10.73 -10.37 6.12
N GLY A 60 10.69 -11.69 6.31
CA GLY A 60 11.16 -12.33 7.55
C GLY A 60 10.24 -12.07 8.75
N GLY A 61 10.71 -12.36 9.97
CA GLY A 61 9.88 -12.40 11.19
C GLY A 61 9.72 -11.10 11.98
N ASN A 62 10.39 -10.01 11.60
CA ASN A 62 10.42 -8.78 12.41
C ASN A 62 9.27 -7.79 12.11
N TRP A 63 8.33 -8.17 11.24
CA TRP A 63 7.25 -7.30 10.80
C TRP A 63 5.98 -7.57 11.59
N ARG A 64 5.33 -6.49 12.03
CA ARG A 64 3.92 -6.54 12.45
C ARG A 64 3.04 -6.47 11.21
N GLU A 65 2.18 -7.46 11.00
CA GLU A 65 1.23 -7.45 9.89
C GLU A 65 -0.13 -6.92 10.34
N VAL A 66 -0.74 -6.06 9.52
CA VAL A 66 -2.08 -5.52 9.71
C VAL A 66 -2.85 -5.73 8.42
N GLU A 67 -3.94 -6.48 8.49
CA GLU A 67 -4.87 -6.63 7.38
C GLU A 67 -5.78 -5.40 7.33
N ALA A 68 -5.72 -4.63 6.24
CA ALA A 68 -6.57 -3.47 6.04
C ALA A 68 -7.71 -3.76 5.06
N GLY A 69 -7.45 -4.56 4.02
CA GLY A 69 -8.33 -4.62 2.86
C GLY A 69 -8.58 -3.21 2.32
N ARG A 70 -9.84 -2.77 2.42
CA ARG A 70 -10.28 -1.41 2.02
C ARG A 70 -10.22 -0.37 3.16
N ASN A 71 -10.15 -0.80 4.41
CA ASN A 71 -10.17 0.07 5.61
C ASN A 71 -8.76 0.57 5.99
N LEU A 72 -8.08 1.26 5.06
CA LEU A 72 -6.71 1.77 5.30
C LEU A 72 -6.63 2.72 6.49
N ALA A 73 -7.67 3.52 6.74
CA ALA A 73 -7.67 4.47 7.85
C ALA A 73 -7.63 3.79 9.22
N GLU A 74 -8.39 2.71 9.40
CA GLU A 74 -8.36 1.91 10.63
C GLU A 74 -6.98 1.28 10.84
N ALA A 75 -6.39 0.73 9.77
CA ALA A 75 -5.06 0.13 9.84
C ALA A 75 -3.99 1.16 10.23
N LEU A 76 -4.02 2.36 9.64
CA LEU A 76 -3.10 3.46 9.97
C LEU A 76 -3.27 3.96 11.40
N ALA A 77 -4.49 3.96 11.93
CA ALA A 77 -4.76 4.33 13.32
C ALA A 77 -4.13 3.36 14.34
N THR A 78 -3.76 2.14 13.93
CA THR A 78 -3.04 1.18 14.79
C THR A 78 -1.53 1.42 14.88
N ALA A 79 -0.99 2.32 14.06
CA ALA A 79 0.43 2.65 14.06
C ALA A 79 0.81 3.42 15.34
N LYS A 80 2.05 3.22 15.80
CA LYS A 80 2.59 3.80 17.03
C LYS A 80 3.88 4.58 16.74
N GLU A 81 4.22 5.49 17.63
CA GLU A 81 5.54 6.13 17.61
C GLU A 81 6.66 5.07 17.68
N GLY A 82 7.77 5.31 16.97
CA GLY A 82 8.87 4.36 16.85
C GLY A 82 8.64 3.24 15.82
N GLU A 83 7.48 3.19 15.18
CA GLU A 83 7.20 2.31 14.04
C GLU A 83 7.37 3.04 12.69
N VAL A 84 7.37 2.26 11.61
CA VAL A 84 7.28 2.72 10.23
C VAL A 84 6.30 1.84 9.47
N VAL A 85 5.38 2.45 8.73
CA VAL A 85 4.31 1.74 8.03
C VAL A 85 4.67 1.56 6.56
N LEU A 86 4.49 0.35 6.03
CA LEU A 86 4.53 0.04 4.60
C LEU A 86 3.13 -0.31 4.10
N ILE A 87 2.62 0.45 3.14
CA ILE A 87 1.42 0.10 2.37
C ILE A 87 1.87 -0.43 1.01
N ASP A 88 1.62 -1.71 0.73
CA ASP A 88 1.92 -2.35 -0.56
C ASP A 88 0.70 -3.15 -1.03
N CYS A 89 -0.19 -2.59 -1.86
CA CYS A 89 -0.08 -1.28 -2.54
C CYS A 89 -1.40 -0.50 -2.62
N ILE A 90 -1.29 0.80 -2.87
CA ILE A 90 -2.43 1.73 -3.04
C ILE A 90 -3.36 1.30 -4.18
N MET A 91 -2.81 0.75 -5.26
CA MET A 91 -3.62 0.27 -6.39
C MET A 91 -4.57 -0.88 -6.02
N LEU A 92 -4.17 -1.78 -5.12
CA LEU A 92 -5.06 -2.86 -4.67
C LEU A 92 -6.17 -2.33 -3.76
N TRP A 93 -5.86 -1.34 -2.92
CA TRP A 93 -6.87 -0.62 -2.14
C TRP A 93 -7.88 0.07 -3.07
N LEU A 94 -7.40 0.84 -4.05
CA LEU A 94 -8.26 1.53 -5.03
C LEU A 94 -9.13 0.55 -5.82
N THR A 95 -8.57 -0.60 -6.21
CA THR A 95 -9.34 -1.68 -6.85
C THR A 95 -10.48 -2.15 -5.96
N GLY A 96 -10.21 -2.37 -4.68
CA GLY A 96 -11.24 -2.75 -3.71
C GLY A 96 -12.35 -1.70 -3.59
N VAL A 97 -12.00 -0.43 -3.42
CA VAL A 97 -12.95 0.69 -3.33
C VAL A 97 -13.86 0.75 -4.57
N LEU A 98 -13.26 0.68 -5.77
CA LEU A 98 -14.02 0.74 -7.02
C LEU A 98 -14.92 -0.47 -7.24
N LEU A 99 -14.47 -1.68 -6.89
CA LEU A 99 -15.27 -2.91 -7.03
C LEU A 99 -16.43 -2.96 -6.05
N ALA A 100 -16.28 -2.39 -4.85
CA ALA A 100 -17.35 -2.28 -3.88
C ALA A 100 -18.38 -1.18 -4.22
N GLY A 101 -18.08 -0.33 -5.21
CA GLY A 101 -18.94 0.79 -5.60
C GLY A 101 -18.96 1.91 -4.57
N GLU A 102 -17.92 2.04 -3.76
CA GLU A 102 -17.83 3.10 -2.76
C GLU A 102 -17.58 4.48 -3.41
N PRO A 103 -18.07 5.58 -2.80
CA PRO A 103 -17.75 6.93 -3.25
C PRO A 103 -16.25 7.20 -3.09
N LEU A 104 -15.54 7.33 -4.22
CA LEU A 104 -14.09 7.50 -4.23
C LEU A 104 -13.64 8.73 -3.45
N ASP A 105 -14.27 9.88 -3.67
CA ASP A 105 -13.94 11.14 -2.99
C ASP A 105 -13.96 10.99 -1.46
N ALA A 106 -14.94 10.27 -0.91
CA ALA A 106 -15.04 10.02 0.53
C ALA A 106 -13.92 9.08 1.02
N ALA A 107 -13.61 8.03 0.25
CA ALA A 107 -12.54 7.09 0.59
C ALA A 107 -11.14 7.77 0.54
N GLU A 108 -10.92 8.69 -0.40
CA GLU A 108 -9.71 9.50 -0.51
C GLU A 108 -9.57 10.48 0.66
N GLU A 109 -10.64 11.20 0.99
CA GLU A 109 -10.66 12.13 2.13
C GLU A 109 -10.31 11.40 3.44
N GLU A 110 -10.88 10.21 3.64
CA GLU A 110 -10.60 9.37 4.80
C GLU A 110 -9.14 8.91 4.82
N LEU A 111 -8.60 8.41 3.71
CA LEU A 111 -7.19 8.01 3.59
C LEU A 111 -6.25 9.18 3.87
N PHE A 112 -6.50 10.36 3.30
CA PHE A 112 -5.67 11.54 3.51
C PHE A 112 -5.76 12.06 4.94
N ALA A 113 -6.93 11.98 5.58
CA ALA A 113 -7.07 12.30 7.00
C ALA A 113 -6.28 11.31 7.87
N ALA A 114 -6.32 10.02 7.56
CA ALA A 114 -5.58 9.00 8.29
C ALA A 114 -4.05 9.16 8.14
N LEU A 115 -3.56 9.39 6.91
CA LEU A 115 -2.14 9.66 6.66
C LEU A 115 -1.62 10.87 7.43
N ARG A 116 -2.43 11.94 7.56
CA ARG A 116 -2.08 13.13 8.34
C ARG A 116 -2.07 12.89 9.85
N ARG A 117 -2.87 11.94 10.35
CA ARG A 117 -2.97 11.61 11.77
C ARG A 117 -2.03 10.49 12.21
N CYS A 118 -1.46 9.74 11.25
CA CYS A 118 -0.57 8.62 11.53
C CYS A 118 0.66 9.11 12.33
N PRO A 119 0.93 8.55 13.52
CA PRO A 119 2.09 8.95 14.32
C PRO A 119 3.42 8.40 13.80
N ALA A 120 3.37 7.49 12.83
CA ALA A 120 4.52 6.84 12.21
C ALA A 120 4.73 7.33 10.77
N PRO A 121 5.99 7.40 10.28
CA PRO A 121 6.26 7.58 8.86
C PRO A 121 5.60 6.48 8.03
N VAL A 122 5.02 6.87 6.88
CA VAL A 122 4.35 5.95 5.95
C VAL A 122 5.12 5.88 4.64
N VAL A 123 5.44 4.67 4.19
CA VAL A 123 5.95 4.37 2.85
C VAL A 123 4.82 3.72 2.07
N ALA A 124 4.32 4.39 1.03
CA ALA A 124 3.23 3.89 0.20
C ALA A 124 3.74 3.49 -1.19
N VAL A 125 3.43 2.26 -1.60
CA VAL A 125 3.74 1.74 -2.93
C VAL A 125 2.54 1.96 -3.84
N THR A 126 2.78 2.50 -5.02
CA THR A 126 1.76 2.61 -6.07
C THR A 126 2.34 2.26 -7.44
N GLY A 127 1.48 1.88 -8.38
CA GLY A 127 1.87 1.61 -9.76
C GLY A 127 1.64 2.81 -10.66
N GLU A 128 2.45 2.91 -11.70
CA GLU A 128 2.18 3.78 -12.84
C GLU A 128 1.39 2.97 -13.88
N VAL A 129 0.24 3.49 -14.32
CA VAL A 129 -0.69 2.84 -15.27
C VAL A 129 -1.22 3.79 -16.36
N GLY A 130 -0.88 5.08 -16.29
CA GLY A 130 -1.41 6.13 -17.15
C GLY A 130 -0.63 6.31 -18.46
N ALA A 131 0.61 5.85 -18.54
CA ALA A 131 1.45 5.98 -19.74
C ALA A 131 1.15 4.93 -20.84
N GLY A 132 0.12 4.11 -20.67
CA GLY A 132 -0.28 3.06 -21.61
C GLY A 132 -1.40 3.46 -22.59
N ILE A 133 -1.90 2.47 -23.35
CA ILE A 133 -3.06 2.63 -24.23
C ILE A 133 -4.33 2.80 -23.39
N VAL A 134 -5.31 3.55 -23.91
CA VAL A 134 -6.63 3.66 -23.28
C VAL A 134 -7.33 2.30 -23.26
N PRO A 135 -7.69 1.77 -22.07
CA PRO A 135 -8.38 0.49 -21.99
C PRO A 135 -9.77 0.52 -22.64
N ASP A 136 -10.17 -0.59 -23.26
CA ASP A 136 -11.54 -0.76 -23.79
C ASP A 136 -12.58 -0.97 -22.68
N ASN A 137 -12.16 -1.51 -21.52
CA ASN A 137 -13.01 -1.73 -20.36
C ASN A 137 -13.26 -0.42 -19.58
N ALA A 138 -14.53 -0.08 -19.34
CA ALA A 138 -14.93 1.10 -18.59
C ALA A 138 -14.38 1.14 -17.16
N LEU A 139 -14.36 0.00 -16.45
CA LEU A 139 -13.78 -0.08 -15.10
C LEU A 139 -12.27 0.16 -15.12
N ALA A 140 -11.58 -0.35 -16.14
CA ALA A 140 -10.14 -0.14 -16.28
C ALA A 140 -9.80 1.33 -16.60
N ARG A 141 -10.64 2.04 -17.38
CA ARG A 141 -10.52 3.49 -17.56
C ARG A 141 -10.75 4.24 -16.25
N ARG A 142 -11.81 3.92 -15.51
CA ARG A 142 -12.08 4.53 -14.19
C ARG A 142 -10.92 4.32 -13.22
N PHE A 143 -10.35 3.12 -13.17
CA PHE A 143 -9.19 2.83 -12.33
C PHE A 143 -7.95 3.64 -12.71
N ARG A 144 -7.69 3.81 -14.02
CA ARG A 144 -6.54 4.58 -14.51
C ARG A 144 -6.70 6.09 -14.25
N ASP A 145 -7.93 6.60 -14.32
CA ASP A 145 -8.23 8.03 -14.24
C ASP A 145 -8.40 8.55 -12.79
N ALA A 146 -8.55 7.64 -11.82
CA ALA A 146 -8.56 7.90 -10.37
C ALA A 146 -7.13 8.09 -9.84
#